data_AF-A0A355FDB3-F1
#
_entry.id   AF-A0A355FDB3-F1
#
_cell.length_a   1.000
_cell.length_b   1.000
_cell.length_c   1.000
_cell.angle_alpha   90.00
_cell.angle_beta   90.00
_cell.angle_gamma   90.00
#
_symmetry.space_group_name_H-M   'P 1'
#
loop_
_entity.id
_entity.type
_entity.pdbx_description
1 polymer ?
#
loop_
_entity_poly.entity_id
_entity_poly.type
_entity_poly.pdbx_seq_one_letter_code
_entity_poly.pdbx_strand_id
1 'polypeptide(L)'
;MKRKFFLGALLLGVFIFSSCVDNEESLSVEQLRNSKSELLKSQAALNAADAEATKILAAAEAALKNAQAEAEKANAQKTAAETEILKLQAKLQETQNERAKQDLELAKLNVELQKTTNEQAKQELEIKKQQLEKEKTANEKEKIELQNALEQQKVVKAQSEASLKQIANQLLLAEQQLQVDLARAEADLLAAQKNLADLKDNLSEAEKAKLQKLSANYVNKVRDLNEAKLALSGLKSQLIQAENDLISSEESKAISIEQNNTQITRNKAQIAVYKQYADYSGDPQALLEAAQAKVDEVQLADDKKQSLWETYNQKERDAQSIHNLQPIRKTDYFKIASDFPGNNYVAYPNSDGSGIGYYDSYSNYQVDPRLWYSYDYIELHSDKGIFIRKGYQKIILPVADVRRLEIDIRDRESTVEYFDDYINDETTGLAKQYADAKAASAAAKTAWEDAQGTPDEWTEKQNYEAAIQNENNAKIDLEDAQSNLESSQDELESYQNAYDVLKDADKLAEIKTAIDAYNAQFTGVAQAYLEYSEAGNDAAILSGESGALWSIYYDASSIEADITNLEDWNKALEQDNKNIAADNSIEETIERLKSTIDAQEKNVAVKQKAADDAKKALEDALPKK
;
A
#
# COMPACT_ATOMS: atom_id res chain seq x y z
N MET A 1 23.80 -74.88 -39.61
CA MET A 1 24.76 -75.96 -39.91
C MET A 1 24.87 -76.15 -41.43
N LYS A 2 26.04 -76.65 -41.87
CA LYS A 2 26.64 -76.74 -43.24
C LYS A 2 25.66 -77.12 -44.36
N ARG A 3 25.47 -76.32 -45.43
CA ARG A 3 26.22 -76.18 -46.71
C ARG A 3 26.30 -77.45 -47.60
N LYS A 4 25.62 -77.34 -48.77
CA LYS A 4 26.14 -77.46 -50.17
C LYS A 4 26.00 -78.78 -50.98
N PHE A 5 25.25 -78.66 -52.10
CA PHE A 5 25.51 -79.12 -53.49
C PHE A 5 25.60 -80.66 -53.78
N PHE A 6 25.44 -81.25 -54.98
CA PHE A 6 25.43 -80.85 -56.40
C PHE A 6 24.70 -81.93 -57.27
N LEU A 7 24.24 -81.50 -58.45
CA LEU A 7 23.73 -82.15 -59.70
C LEU A 7 24.41 -83.49 -60.12
N GLY A 8 23.72 -84.48 -60.70
CA GLY A 8 23.56 -84.72 -62.17
C GLY A 8 24.37 -85.97 -62.63
N ALA A 9 24.13 -86.76 -63.69
CA ALA A 9 23.22 -86.80 -64.85
C ALA A 9 23.36 -88.16 -65.60
N LEU A 10 22.32 -88.57 -66.37
CA LEU A 10 22.27 -89.26 -67.71
C LEU A 10 23.25 -90.43 -68.06
N LEU A 11 22.99 -91.48 -68.89
CA LEU A 11 22.00 -91.84 -69.93
C LEU A 11 22.17 -93.34 -70.36
N LEU A 12 21.25 -93.80 -71.23
CA LEU A 12 20.84 -95.15 -71.71
C LEU A 12 21.72 -95.98 -72.70
N GLY A 13 21.42 -97.29 -72.77
CA GLY A 13 21.32 -98.17 -73.98
C GLY A 13 22.29 -99.37 -74.10
N VAL A 14 22.04 -100.54 -74.74
CA VAL A 14 20.90 -101.46 -75.01
C VAL A 14 21.44 -102.64 -75.89
N PHE A 15 20.95 -103.89 -75.67
CA PHE A 15 20.89 -105.14 -76.54
C PHE A 15 22.18 -105.81 -77.12
N ILE A 16 22.32 -107.13 -77.39
CA ILE A 16 21.49 -108.36 -77.50
C ILE A 16 22.36 -109.64 -77.27
N PHE A 17 21.68 -110.73 -76.88
CA PHE A 17 21.97 -112.17 -76.75
C PHE A 17 23.04 -112.91 -77.60
N SER A 18 23.56 -114.02 -77.05
CA SER A 18 23.45 -115.36 -77.68
C SER A 18 23.81 -116.51 -76.72
N SER A 19 22.93 -117.51 -76.69
CA SER A 19 23.04 -118.84 -76.06
C SER A 19 23.97 -119.81 -76.82
N CYS A 20 24.44 -120.87 -76.17
CA CYS A 20 24.46 -122.24 -76.73
C CYS A 20 24.73 -123.27 -75.63
N VAL A 21 23.76 -124.16 -75.43
CA VAL A 21 23.93 -125.50 -74.87
C VAL A 21 23.97 -126.43 -76.08
N ASP A 22 25.03 -127.21 -76.23
CA ASP A 22 25.08 -128.30 -77.22
C ASP A 22 24.47 -129.57 -76.64
N ASN A 23 23.65 -130.22 -77.47
CA ASN A 23 22.89 -131.44 -77.17
C ASN A 23 23.36 -132.56 -78.12
N GLU A 24 23.58 -133.74 -77.55
CA GLU A 24 23.35 -135.11 -78.06
C GLU A 24 23.67 -135.55 -79.51
N GLU A 25 24.32 -136.71 -79.63
CA GLU A 25 24.13 -137.70 -80.72
C GLU A 25 23.44 -138.95 -80.10
N SER A 26 22.61 -139.77 -80.75
CA SER A 26 22.48 -140.12 -82.17
C SER A 26 21.07 -140.67 -82.52
N LEU A 27 20.80 -140.60 -83.83
CA LEU A 27 19.59 -140.80 -84.63
C LEU A 27 18.82 -142.14 -84.53
N SER A 28 17.50 -142.07 -84.71
CA SER A 28 16.75 -143.02 -85.55
C SER A 28 15.60 -142.34 -86.33
N VAL A 29 15.41 -142.78 -87.58
CA VAL A 29 14.70 -142.10 -88.68
C VAL A 29 13.16 -142.03 -88.51
N GLU A 30 12.61 -142.68 -87.48
CA GLU A 30 11.17 -142.72 -87.21
C GLU A 30 10.67 -141.48 -86.43
N GLN A 31 11.55 -140.84 -85.65
CA GLN A 31 11.26 -139.56 -84.97
C GLN A 31 11.17 -138.38 -85.95
N LEU A 32 11.95 -138.37 -87.03
CA LEU A 32 11.99 -137.26 -88.00
C LEU A 32 10.62 -136.98 -88.68
N ARG A 33 9.78 -138.01 -88.79
CA ARG A 33 8.46 -137.91 -89.44
C ARG A 33 7.37 -137.39 -88.49
N ASN A 34 7.46 -137.68 -87.19
CA ASN A 34 6.61 -137.09 -86.15
C ASN A 34 7.06 -135.66 -85.79
N SER A 35 8.37 -135.39 -85.74
CA SER A 35 8.92 -134.05 -85.48
C SER A 35 8.50 -133.01 -86.53
N LYS A 36 8.31 -133.40 -87.79
CA LYS A 36 7.85 -132.46 -88.84
C LYS A 36 6.37 -132.04 -88.68
N SER A 37 5.54 -132.90 -88.10
CA SER A 37 4.13 -132.60 -87.79
C SER A 37 4.01 -131.72 -86.54
N GLU A 38 4.83 -131.98 -85.52
CA GLU A 38 4.92 -131.12 -84.33
C GLU A 38 5.56 -129.76 -84.63
N LEU A 39 6.56 -129.68 -85.53
CA LEU A 39 7.17 -128.41 -85.96
C LEU A 39 6.15 -127.48 -86.65
N LEU A 40 5.23 -128.03 -87.44
CA LEU A 40 4.17 -127.24 -88.10
C LEU A 40 3.12 -126.72 -87.10
N LYS A 41 2.80 -127.49 -86.04
CA LYS A 41 1.93 -127.02 -84.94
C LYS A 41 2.64 -125.99 -84.06
N SER A 42 3.93 -126.18 -83.80
CA SER A 42 4.78 -125.22 -83.08
C SER A 42 4.94 -123.91 -83.86
N GLN A 43 5.10 -123.95 -85.19
CA GLN A 43 5.17 -122.76 -86.02
C GLN A 43 3.84 -121.98 -86.03
N ALA A 44 2.70 -122.68 -86.06
CA ALA A 44 1.39 -122.04 -85.97
C ALA A 44 1.16 -121.41 -84.58
N ALA A 45 1.60 -122.07 -83.50
CA ALA A 45 1.53 -121.54 -82.14
C ALA A 45 2.49 -120.35 -81.94
N LEU A 46 3.69 -120.38 -82.52
CA LEU A 46 4.63 -119.25 -82.53
C LEU A 46 4.07 -118.05 -83.30
N ASN A 47 3.49 -118.28 -84.48
CA ASN A 47 2.88 -117.19 -85.26
C ASN A 47 1.66 -116.58 -84.54
N ALA A 48 0.87 -117.40 -83.83
CA ALA A 48 -0.24 -116.92 -83.01
C ALA A 48 0.25 -116.14 -81.78
N ALA A 49 1.31 -116.63 -81.11
CA ALA A 49 1.93 -115.96 -79.98
C ALA A 49 2.60 -114.64 -80.38
N ASP A 50 3.25 -114.57 -81.55
CA ASP A 50 3.82 -113.33 -82.10
C ASP A 50 2.73 -112.33 -82.48
N ALA A 51 1.61 -112.79 -83.03
CA ALA A 51 0.47 -111.92 -83.33
C ALA A 51 -0.17 -111.37 -82.05
N GLU A 52 -0.23 -112.16 -80.98
CA GLU A 52 -0.75 -111.73 -79.69
C GLU A 52 0.23 -110.81 -78.95
N ALA A 53 1.54 -111.10 -78.99
CA ALA A 53 2.59 -110.22 -78.47
C ALA A 53 2.62 -108.87 -79.21
N THR A 54 2.43 -108.87 -80.53
CA THR A 54 2.33 -107.64 -81.34
C THR A 54 1.10 -106.82 -80.94
N LYS A 55 -0.04 -107.46 -80.67
CA LYS A 55 -1.24 -106.77 -80.17
C LYS A 55 -1.02 -106.17 -78.77
N ILE A 56 -0.37 -106.90 -77.88
CA ILE A 56 -0.07 -106.44 -76.52
C ILE A 56 0.91 -105.26 -76.55
N LEU A 57 1.96 -105.32 -77.38
CA LEU A 57 2.91 -104.23 -77.57
C LEU A 57 2.23 -102.99 -78.17
N ALA A 58 1.40 -103.14 -79.21
CA ALA A 58 0.67 -102.02 -79.79
C ALA A 58 -0.31 -101.37 -78.79
N ALA A 59 -0.98 -102.17 -77.96
CA ALA A 59 -1.86 -101.66 -76.90
C ALA A 59 -1.07 -100.95 -75.78
N ALA A 60 0.09 -101.49 -75.40
CA ALA A 60 0.97 -100.89 -74.42
C ALA A 60 1.59 -99.57 -74.92
N GLU A 61 2.03 -99.50 -76.19
CA GLU A 61 2.53 -98.28 -76.81
C GLU A 61 1.45 -97.20 -76.93
N ALA A 62 0.21 -97.58 -77.28
CA ALA A 62 -0.92 -96.65 -77.32
C ALA A 62 -1.25 -96.13 -75.91
N ALA A 63 -1.25 -96.99 -74.89
CA ALA A 63 -1.46 -96.59 -73.50
C ALA A 63 -0.35 -95.68 -72.98
N LEU A 64 0.91 -95.98 -73.30
CA LEU A 64 2.08 -95.20 -72.87
C LEU A 64 2.11 -93.82 -73.56
N LYS A 65 1.74 -93.75 -74.84
CA LYS A 65 1.60 -92.48 -75.57
C LYS A 65 0.46 -91.62 -75.04
N ASN A 66 -0.68 -92.22 -74.67
CA ASN A 66 -1.78 -91.49 -74.04
C ASN A 66 -1.41 -90.99 -72.64
N ALA A 67 -0.73 -91.81 -71.83
CA ALA A 67 -0.25 -91.41 -70.52
C ALA A 67 0.80 -90.27 -70.59
N GLN A 68 1.69 -90.31 -71.59
CA GLN A 68 2.63 -89.22 -71.86
C GLN A 68 1.92 -87.92 -72.26
N ALA A 69 0.91 -88.00 -73.14
CA ALA A 69 0.12 -86.84 -73.54
C ALA A 69 -0.69 -86.23 -72.38
N GLU A 70 -1.24 -87.05 -71.49
CA GLU A 70 -1.92 -86.58 -70.28
C GLU A 70 -0.94 -85.95 -69.27
N ALA A 71 0.25 -86.53 -69.10
CA ALA A 71 1.29 -85.96 -68.24
C ALA A 71 1.82 -84.62 -68.77
N GLU A 72 2.02 -84.48 -70.08
CA GLU A 72 2.39 -83.21 -70.72
C GLU A 72 1.30 -82.16 -70.55
N LYS A 73 0.02 -82.54 -70.70
CA LYS A 73 -1.13 -81.64 -70.47
C LYS A 73 -1.21 -81.17 -69.02
N ALA A 74 -0.99 -82.06 -68.06
CA ALA A 74 -0.98 -81.73 -66.64
C ALA A 74 0.20 -80.80 -66.28
N ASN A 75 1.39 -81.04 -66.85
CA ASN A 75 2.54 -80.15 -66.65
C ASN A 75 2.31 -78.76 -67.28
N ALA A 76 1.73 -78.70 -68.48
CA ALA A 76 1.37 -77.43 -69.12
C ALA A 76 0.37 -76.62 -68.27
N GLN A 77 -0.63 -77.29 -67.68
CA GLN A 77 -1.58 -76.66 -66.76
C GLN A 77 -0.91 -76.18 -65.46
N LYS A 78 0.01 -76.96 -64.89
CA LYS A 78 0.77 -76.55 -63.70
C LYS A 78 1.62 -75.30 -63.99
N THR A 79 2.35 -75.27 -65.10
CA THR A 79 3.16 -74.11 -65.49
C THR A 79 2.29 -72.87 -65.76
N ALA A 80 1.11 -73.04 -66.35
CA ALA A 80 0.16 -71.95 -66.54
C ALA A 80 -0.33 -71.38 -65.20
N ALA A 81 -0.71 -72.25 -64.25
CA ALA A 81 -1.14 -71.84 -62.92
C ALA A 81 -0.03 -71.15 -62.11
N GLU A 82 1.22 -71.66 -62.16
CA GLU A 82 2.37 -71.04 -61.51
C GLU A 82 2.67 -69.64 -62.08
N THR A 83 2.52 -69.47 -63.40
CA THR A 83 2.68 -68.16 -64.06
C THR A 83 1.60 -67.17 -63.62
N GLU A 84 0.38 -67.64 -63.41
CA GLU A 84 -0.74 -66.81 -62.97
C GLU A 84 -0.62 -66.40 -61.49
N ILE A 85 -0.16 -67.31 -60.63
CA ILE A 85 0.17 -67.00 -59.23
C ILE A 85 1.28 -65.93 -59.14
N LEU A 86 2.34 -66.04 -59.95
CA LEU A 86 3.41 -65.04 -60.00
C LEU A 86 2.89 -63.66 -60.43
N LYS A 87 1.98 -63.60 -61.42
CA LYS A 87 1.32 -62.33 -61.83
C LYS A 87 0.46 -61.74 -60.72
N LEU A 88 -0.29 -62.56 -60.00
CA LEU A 88 -1.14 -62.10 -58.89
C LEU A 88 -0.30 -61.60 -57.71
N GLN A 89 0.83 -62.26 -57.40
CA GLN A 89 1.77 -61.81 -56.38
C GLN A 89 2.44 -60.48 -56.75
N ALA A 90 2.85 -60.30 -58.01
CA ALA A 90 3.39 -59.02 -58.49
C ALA A 90 2.36 -57.89 -58.36
N LYS A 91 1.11 -58.13 -58.74
CA LYS A 91 0.02 -57.15 -58.65
C LYS A 91 -0.34 -56.80 -57.20
N LEU A 92 -0.27 -57.76 -56.28
CA LEU A 92 -0.45 -57.52 -54.85
C LEU A 92 0.67 -56.62 -54.29
N GLN A 93 1.92 -56.89 -54.67
CA GLN A 93 3.07 -56.08 -54.26
C GLN A 93 2.97 -54.63 -54.78
N GLU A 94 2.57 -54.44 -56.05
CA GLU A 94 2.31 -53.11 -56.62
C GLU A 94 1.21 -52.36 -55.84
N THR A 95 0.11 -53.05 -55.52
CA THR A 95 -1.00 -52.46 -54.75
C THR A 95 -0.57 -52.04 -53.34
N GLN A 96 0.28 -52.84 -52.68
CA GLN A 96 0.83 -52.51 -51.36
C GLN A 96 1.79 -51.32 -51.43
N ASN A 97 2.62 -51.23 -52.47
CA ASN A 97 3.53 -50.11 -52.67
C ASN A 97 2.78 -48.80 -52.94
N GLU A 98 1.68 -48.83 -53.70
CA GLU A 98 0.85 -47.64 -53.94
C GLU A 98 0.12 -47.18 -52.68
N ARG A 99 -0.41 -48.09 -51.84
CA ARG A 99 -0.96 -47.72 -50.52
C ARG A 99 0.09 -47.08 -49.61
N ALA A 100 1.29 -47.65 -49.55
CA ALA A 100 2.37 -47.08 -48.74
C ALA A 100 2.78 -45.67 -49.20
N LYS A 101 2.72 -45.38 -50.50
CA LYS A 101 2.94 -44.01 -51.02
C LYS A 101 1.82 -43.06 -50.61
N GLN A 102 0.56 -43.49 -50.68
CA GLN A 102 -0.59 -42.69 -50.26
C GLN A 102 -0.54 -42.38 -48.76
N ASP A 103 -0.21 -43.35 -47.92
CA ASP A 103 -0.06 -43.16 -46.47
C ASP A 103 1.09 -42.18 -46.14
N LEU A 104 2.20 -42.27 -46.88
CA LEU A 104 3.33 -41.34 -46.74
C LEU A 104 2.96 -39.90 -47.17
N GLU A 105 2.12 -39.76 -48.20
CA GLU A 105 1.65 -38.45 -48.68
C GLU A 105 0.67 -37.81 -47.71
N LEU A 106 -0.27 -38.59 -47.15
CA LEU A 106 -1.16 -38.14 -46.07
C LEU A 106 -0.40 -37.74 -44.81
N ALA A 107 0.61 -38.51 -44.41
CA ALA A 107 1.45 -38.18 -43.26
C ALA A 107 2.22 -36.86 -43.45
N LYS A 108 2.73 -36.60 -44.67
CA LYS A 108 3.38 -35.32 -45.01
C LYS A 108 2.40 -34.14 -44.94
N LEU A 109 1.21 -34.32 -45.49
CA LEU A 109 0.17 -33.28 -45.48
C LEU A 109 -0.24 -32.92 -44.05
N ASN A 110 -0.39 -33.91 -43.15
CA ASN A 110 -0.73 -33.66 -41.75
C ASN A 110 0.39 -32.91 -40.99
N VAL A 111 1.65 -33.24 -41.26
CA VAL A 111 2.80 -32.51 -40.67
C VAL A 111 2.83 -31.06 -41.17
N GLU A 112 2.52 -30.83 -42.44
CA GLU A 112 2.51 -29.48 -43.04
C GLU A 112 1.32 -28.64 -42.54
N LEU A 113 0.15 -29.26 -42.37
CA LEU A 113 -1.00 -28.64 -41.72
C LEU A 113 -0.68 -28.23 -40.28
N GLN A 114 -0.09 -29.13 -39.50
CA GLN A 114 0.30 -28.86 -38.10
C GLN A 114 1.34 -27.73 -38.01
N LYS A 115 2.31 -27.67 -38.93
CA LYS A 115 3.27 -26.57 -39.00
C LYS A 115 2.58 -25.23 -39.28
N THR A 116 1.63 -25.21 -40.21
CA THR A 116 0.87 -24.01 -40.56
C THR A 116 0.03 -23.51 -39.38
N THR A 117 -0.68 -24.42 -38.69
CA THR A 117 -1.45 -24.08 -37.49
C THR A 117 -0.57 -23.54 -36.36
N ASN A 118 0.59 -24.17 -36.12
CA ASN A 118 1.52 -23.70 -35.10
C ASN A 118 2.12 -22.32 -35.43
N GLU A 119 2.35 -22.02 -36.71
CA GLU A 119 2.88 -20.73 -37.14
C GLU A 119 1.81 -19.62 -37.03
N GLN A 120 0.55 -19.94 -37.36
CA GLN A 120 -0.59 -19.04 -37.13
C GLN A 120 -0.78 -18.73 -35.64
N ALA A 121 -0.74 -19.74 -34.78
CA ALA A 121 -0.85 -19.55 -33.33
C ALA A 121 0.29 -18.68 -32.76
N LYS A 122 1.52 -18.82 -33.28
CA LYS A 122 2.65 -17.95 -32.90
C LYS A 122 2.44 -16.50 -33.34
N GLN A 123 1.92 -16.27 -34.54
CA GLN A 123 1.63 -14.93 -35.03
C GLN A 123 0.53 -14.24 -34.21
N GLU A 124 -0.54 -14.96 -33.86
CA GLU A 124 -1.59 -14.44 -32.98
C GLU A 124 -1.08 -14.11 -31.57
N LEU A 125 -0.21 -14.96 -31.00
CA LEU A 125 0.43 -14.70 -29.72
C LEU A 125 1.29 -13.43 -29.75
N GLU A 126 2.06 -13.24 -30.82
CA GLU A 126 2.93 -12.07 -31.00
C GLU A 126 2.12 -10.78 -31.17
N ILE A 127 1.02 -10.82 -31.93
CA ILE A 127 0.10 -9.68 -32.06
C ILE A 127 -0.53 -9.33 -30.70
N LYS A 128 -0.95 -10.32 -29.92
CA LYS A 128 -1.48 -10.11 -28.56
C LYS A 128 -0.45 -9.51 -27.62
N LYS A 129 0.80 -9.98 -27.65
CA LYS A 129 1.90 -9.40 -26.87
C LYS A 129 2.14 -7.93 -27.22
N GLN A 130 2.13 -7.59 -28.50
CA GLN A 130 2.28 -6.21 -28.96
C GLN A 130 1.11 -5.30 -28.55
N GLN A 131 -0.12 -5.82 -28.50
CA GLN A 131 -1.27 -5.08 -27.97
C GLN A 131 -1.14 -4.85 -26.46
N LEU A 132 -0.78 -5.89 -25.70
CA LEU A 132 -0.61 -5.81 -24.26
C LEU A 132 0.48 -4.80 -23.88
N GLU A 133 1.59 -4.78 -24.62
CA GLU A 133 2.70 -3.85 -24.38
C GLU A 133 2.32 -2.39 -24.67
N LYS A 134 1.47 -2.15 -25.68
CA LYS A 134 0.90 -0.82 -25.98
C LYS A 134 -0.07 -0.35 -24.90
N GLU A 135 -0.93 -1.22 -24.39
CA GLU A 135 -1.83 -0.90 -23.27
C GLU A 135 -1.03 -0.62 -21.99
N LYS A 136 0.02 -1.41 -21.73
CA LYS A 136 0.92 -1.20 -20.58
C LYS A 136 1.59 0.18 -20.64
N THR A 137 2.12 0.57 -21.81
CA THR A 137 2.75 1.89 -21.98
C THR A 137 1.74 3.04 -21.91
N ALA A 138 0.49 2.85 -22.36
CA ALA A 138 -0.57 3.85 -22.20
C ALA A 138 -0.95 4.05 -20.73
N ASN A 139 -1.13 2.97 -19.97
CA ASN A 139 -1.45 3.01 -18.55
C ASN A 139 -0.31 3.59 -17.71
N GLU A 140 0.95 3.28 -18.03
CA GLU A 140 2.13 3.87 -17.36
C GLU A 140 2.19 5.39 -17.58
N LYS A 141 1.84 5.87 -18.77
CA LYS A 141 1.81 7.30 -19.07
C LYS A 141 0.71 8.02 -18.31
N GLU A 142 -0.51 7.46 -18.30
CA GLU A 142 -1.65 8.01 -17.56
C GLU A 142 -1.37 8.05 -16.05
N LYS A 143 -0.66 7.05 -15.53
CA LYS A 143 -0.20 7.00 -14.14
C LYS A 143 0.86 8.06 -13.80
N ILE A 144 1.83 8.32 -14.67
CA ILE A 144 2.81 9.41 -14.48
C ILE A 144 2.11 10.77 -14.47
N GLU A 145 1.09 10.95 -15.31
CA GLU A 145 0.27 12.17 -15.34
C GLU A 145 -0.53 12.34 -14.04
N LEU A 146 -1.14 11.26 -13.52
CA LEU A 146 -1.81 11.23 -12.21
C LEU A 146 -0.86 11.51 -11.04
N GLN A 147 0.34 10.92 -11.02
CA GLN A 147 1.34 11.17 -9.97
C GLN A 147 1.82 12.61 -9.97
N ASN A 148 2.07 13.20 -11.14
CA ASN A 148 2.45 14.61 -11.24
C ASN A 148 1.31 15.53 -10.78
N ALA A 149 0.06 15.18 -11.07
CA ALA A 149 -1.09 15.92 -10.55
C ALA A 149 -1.19 15.83 -9.02
N LEU A 150 -0.95 14.65 -8.44
CA LEU A 150 -0.98 14.43 -6.99
C LEU A 150 0.15 15.15 -6.24
N GLU A 151 1.37 15.16 -6.80
CA GLU A 151 2.51 15.89 -6.22
C GLU A 151 2.28 17.41 -6.28
N GLN A 152 1.71 17.91 -7.37
CA GLN A 152 1.24 19.30 -7.44
C GLN A 152 0.14 19.59 -6.42
N GLN A 153 -0.79 18.66 -6.21
CA GLN A 153 -1.87 18.79 -5.24
C GLN A 153 -1.36 18.88 -3.80
N LYS A 154 -0.34 18.09 -3.42
CA LYS A 154 0.31 18.17 -2.09
C LYS A 154 0.96 19.53 -1.84
N VAL A 155 1.62 20.09 -2.85
CA VAL A 155 2.21 21.43 -2.77
C VAL A 155 1.11 22.49 -2.61
N VAL A 156 -0.01 22.35 -3.32
CA VAL A 156 -1.17 23.24 -3.20
C VAL A 156 -1.83 23.11 -1.82
N LYS A 157 -1.94 21.91 -1.25
CA LYS A 157 -2.46 21.65 0.11
C LYS A 157 -1.62 22.31 1.19
N ALA A 158 -0.29 22.19 1.12
CA ALA A 158 0.61 22.88 2.04
C ALA A 158 0.49 24.42 1.91
N GLN A 159 0.29 24.93 0.70
CA GLN A 159 0.04 26.35 0.45
C GLN A 159 -1.34 26.82 0.94
N SER A 160 -2.38 25.98 0.85
CA SER A 160 -3.73 26.30 1.31
C SER A 160 -3.86 26.24 2.84
N GLU A 161 -3.18 25.31 3.50
CA GLU A 161 -3.06 25.27 4.97
C GLU A 161 -2.30 26.49 5.53
N ALA A 162 -1.23 26.92 4.84
CA ALA A 162 -0.54 28.16 5.17
C ALA A 162 -1.45 29.39 4.96
N SER A 163 -2.26 29.37 3.89
CA SER A 163 -3.25 30.42 3.59
C SER A 163 -4.37 30.46 4.65
N LEU A 164 -4.84 29.31 5.13
CA LEU A 164 -5.79 29.20 6.26
C LEU A 164 -5.25 29.84 7.54
N LYS A 165 -3.98 29.57 7.88
CA LYS A 165 -3.35 30.19 9.07
C LYS A 165 -3.18 31.69 8.90
N GLN A 166 -2.79 32.17 7.71
CA GLN A 166 -2.74 33.60 7.42
C GLN A 166 -4.12 34.25 7.51
N ILE A 167 -5.16 33.57 7.03
CA ILE A 167 -6.52 34.12 7.01
C ILE A 167 -7.18 34.05 8.38
N ALA A 168 -6.95 33.00 9.18
CA ALA A 168 -7.37 32.96 10.59
C ALA A 168 -6.75 34.12 11.39
N ASN A 169 -5.46 34.41 11.14
CA ASN A 169 -4.82 35.59 11.70
C ASN A 169 -5.42 36.90 11.16
N GLN A 170 -5.74 36.99 9.86
CA GLN A 170 -6.43 38.17 9.30
C GLN A 170 -7.85 38.33 9.85
N LEU A 171 -8.56 37.23 10.12
CA LEU A 171 -9.91 37.21 10.70
C LEU A 171 -9.89 37.71 12.13
N LEU A 172 -8.94 37.22 12.93
CA LEU A 172 -8.68 37.69 14.29
C LEU A 172 -8.31 39.18 14.31
N LEU A 173 -7.44 39.63 13.39
CA LEU A 173 -7.08 41.03 13.23
C LEU A 173 -8.28 41.89 12.81
N ALA A 174 -9.14 41.38 11.94
CA ALA A 174 -10.36 42.06 11.50
C ALA A 174 -11.40 42.16 12.65
N GLU A 175 -11.56 41.13 13.47
CA GLU A 175 -12.40 41.15 14.68
C GLU A 175 -11.87 42.15 15.72
N GLN A 176 -10.55 42.18 15.94
CA GLN A 176 -9.91 43.18 16.81
C GLN A 176 -10.11 44.59 16.27
N GLN A 177 -9.93 44.81 14.97
CA GLN A 177 -10.18 46.10 14.33
C GLN A 177 -11.65 46.52 14.46
N LEU A 178 -12.59 45.57 14.39
CA LEU A 178 -14.01 45.79 14.61
C LEU A 178 -14.31 46.35 16.01
N GLN A 179 -13.68 45.76 17.03
CA GLN A 179 -13.79 46.23 18.42
C GLN A 179 -13.22 47.63 18.59
N VAL A 180 -12.09 47.92 17.96
CA VAL A 180 -11.46 49.25 17.97
C VAL A 180 -12.36 50.29 17.29
N ASP A 181 -12.93 49.98 16.13
CA ASP A 181 -13.81 50.89 15.39
C ASP A 181 -15.12 51.17 16.13
N LEU A 182 -15.69 50.15 16.79
CA LEU A 182 -16.85 50.29 17.68
C LEU A 182 -16.53 51.19 18.88
N ALA A 183 -15.43 50.91 19.59
CA ALA A 183 -15.01 51.69 20.75
C ALA A 183 -14.74 53.16 20.36
N ARG A 184 -14.20 53.41 19.16
CA ARG A 184 -13.97 54.76 18.63
C ARG A 184 -15.29 55.47 18.32
N ALA A 185 -16.24 54.80 17.68
CA ALA A 185 -17.57 55.36 17.42
C ALA A 185 -18.36 55.65 18.72
N GLU A 186 -18.23 54.79 19.73
CA GLU A 186 -18.79 55.01 21.07
C GLU A 186 -18.11 56.17 21.79
N ALA A 187 -16.78 56.31 21.67
CA ALA A 187 -16.05 57.45 22.19
C ALA A 187 -16.47 58.77 21.52
N ASP A 188 -16.67 58.77 20.20
CA ASP A 188 -17.18 59.93 19.45
C ASP A 188 -18.61 60.30 19.89
N LEU A 189 -19.48 59.31 20.15
CA LEU A 189 -20.81 59.51 20.75
C LEU A 189 -20.69 60.16 22.14
N LEU A 190 -19.79 59.66 22.99
CA LEU A 190 -19.58 60.16 24.35
C LEU A 190 -19.00 61.59 24.34
N ALA A 191 -18.07 61.87 23.41
CA ALA A 191 -17.53 63.21 23.19
C ALA A 191 -18.59 64.18 22.66
N ALA A 192 -19.45 63.74 21.73
CA ALA A 192 -20.58 64.53 21.26
C ALA A 192 -21.57 64.84 22.39
N GLN A 193 -21.88 63.86 23.25
CA GLN A 193 -22.70 64.03 24.46
C GLN A 193 -22.06 64.98 25.48
N LYS A 194 -20.74 64.90 25.67
CA LYS A 194 -20.00 65.77 26.59
C LYS A 194 -19.93 67.22 26.08
N ASN A 195 -19.63 67.43 24.80
CA ASN A 195 -19.71 68.75 24.16
C ASN A 195 -21.13 69.36 24.30
N LEU A 196 -22.17 68.53 24.21
CA LEU A 196 -23.56 68.88 24.46
C LEU A 196 -23.82 69.36 25.90
N ALA A 197 -23.19 68.70 26.88
CA ALA A 197 -23.29 69.04 28.29
C ALA A 197 -22.48 70.30 28.66
N ASP A 198 -21.34 70.51 28.00
CA ASP A 198 -20.44 71.67 28.20
C ASP A 198 -20.99 72.95 27.53
N LEU A 199 -21.80 72.85 26.48
CA LEU A 199 -22.49 73.98 25.81
C LEU A 199 -23.73 74.50 26.56
N LYS A 200 -23.73 74.41 27.89
CA LYS A 200 -24.91 74.43 28.76
C LYS A 200 -25.81 75.69 28.72
N ASP A 201 -25.45 76.75 27.99
CA ASP A 201 -26.24 77.98 27.92
C ASP A 201 -26.59 78.47 26.48
N ASN A 202 -26.12 77.82 25.39
CA ASN A 202 -26.17 78.41 24.03
C ASN A 202 -26.81 77.57 22.89
N LEU A 203 -27.24 76.32 23.10
CA LEU A 203 -27.96 75.51 22.08
C LEU A 203 -29.40 75.24 22.47
N SER A 204 -30.32 75.35 21.50
CA SER A 204 -31.73 75.02 21.69
C SER A 204 -31.93 73.51 21.91
N GLU A 205 -32.95 73.11 22.70
CA GLU A 205 -33.29 71.68 22.90
C GLU A 205 -33.54 70.93 21.58
N ALA A 206 -33.95 71.63 20.53
CA ALA A 206 -34.14 71.06 19.20
C ALA A 206 -32.82 70.61 18.54
N GLU A 207 -31.74 71.37 18.71
CA GLU A 207 -30.42 71.03 18.15
C GLU A 207 -29.75 69.90 18.92
N LYS A 208 -29.98 69.82 20.23
CA LYS A 208 -29.54 68.70 21.08
C LYS A 208 -30.15 67.38 20.62
N ALA A 209 -31.46 67.36 20.41
CA ALA A 209 -32.18 66.18 19.93
C ALA A 209 -31.76 65.77 18.50
N LYS A 210 -31.41 66.74 17.65
CA LYS A 210 -30.92 66.49 16.28
C LYS A 210 -29.55 65.81 16.29
N LEU A 211 -28.61 66.29 17.10
CA LEU A 211 -27.27 65.68 17.24
C LEU A 211 -27.35 64.26 17.82
N GLN A 212 -28.17 64.03 18.84
CA GLN A 212 -28.39 62.67 19.37
C GLN A 212 -28.92 61.70 18.31
N LYS A 213 -29.89 62.12 17.49
CA LYS A 213 -30.40 61.29 16.38
C LYS A 213 -29.35 60.98 15.33
N LEU A 214 -28.53 61.96 14.93
CA LEU A 214 -27.47 61.77 13.94
C LEU A 214 -26.38 60.84 14.46
N SER A 215 -25.99 60.98 15.73
CA SER A 215 -25.00 60.12 16.36
C SER A 215 -25.50 58.68 16.51
N ALA A 216 -26.74 58.49 16.97
CA ALA A 216 -27.37 57.16 17.03
C ALA A 216 -27.51 56.53 15.63
N ASN A 217 -27.77 57.32 14.58
CA ASN A 217 -27.80 56.82 13.21
C ASN A 217 -26.42 56.36 12.74
N TYR A 218 -25.37 57.16 12.97
CA TYR A 218 -24.00 56.80 12.63
C TYR A 218 -23.55 55.49 13.32
N VAL A 219 -23.75 55.37 14.63
CA VAL A 219 -23.43 54.14 15.38
C VAL A 219 -24.17 52.93 14.82
N ASN A 220 -25.46 53.06 14.50
CA ASN A 220 -26.22 51.97 13.88
C ASN A 220 -25.70 51.59 12.49
N LYS A 221 -25.24 52.54 11.67
CA LYS A 221 -24.68 52.25 10.34
C LYS A 221 -23.29 51.62 10.41
N VAL A 222 -22.47 52.02 11.38
CA VAL A 222 -21.20 51.33 11.68
C VAL A 222 -21.47 49.89 12.14
N ARG A 223 -22.48 49.68 12.98
CA ARG A 223 -22.91 48.32 13.38
C ARG A 223 -23.36 47.47 12.19
N ASP A 224 -24.25 47.98 11.34
CA ASP A 224 -24.69 47.30 10.11
C ASP A 224 -23.52 46.92 9.18
N LEU A 225 -22.54 47.83 9.03
CA LEU A 225 -21.33 47.61 8.23
C LEU A 225 -20.47 46.50 8.82
N ASN A 226 -20.29 46.53 10.14
CA ASN A 226 -19.49 45.55 10.87
C ASN A 226 -20.14 44.16 10.82
N GLU A 227 -21.46 44.06 10.98
CA GLU A 227 -22.22 42.81 10.78
C GLU A 227 -22.05 42.27 9.35
N ALA A 228 -22.11 43.13 8.33
CA ALA A 228 -21.91 42.71 6.94
C ALA A 228 -20.48 42.23 6.64
N LYS A 229 -19.46 42.89 7.22
CA LYS A 229 -18.04 42.49 7.11
C LYS A 229 -17.77 41.15 7.79
N LEU A 230 -18.34 40.92 8.98
CA LEU A 230 -18.24 39.63 9.67
C LEU A 230 -18.85 38.49 8.85
N ALA A 231 -20.05 38.71 8.29
CA ALA A 231 -20.69 37.72 7.42
C ALA A 231 -19.85 37.40 6.16
N LEU A 232 -19.24 38.43 5.53
CA LEU A 232 -18.31 38.23 4.41
C LEU A 232 -17.10 37.39 4.82
N SER A 233 -16.54 37.67 5.98
CA SER A 233 -15.39 36.95 6.55
C SER A 233 -15.72 35.47 6.78
N GLY A 234 -16.89 35.18 7.37
CA GLY A 234 -17.38 33.82 7.57
C GLY A 234 -17.58 33.05 6.25
N LEU A 235 -18.13 33.69 5.22
CA LEU A 235 -18.29 33.08 3.89
C LEU A 235 -16.93 32.78 3.23
N LYS A 236 -15.95 33.68 3.34
CA LYS A 236 -14.59 33.43 2.82
C LYS A 236 -13.90 32.27 3.56
N SER A 237 -14.11 32.14 4.86
CA SER A 237 -13.63 30.98 5.63
C SER A 237 -14.27 29.68 5.15
N GLN A 238 -15.59 29.67 4.90
CA GLN A 238 -16.30 28.50 4.38
C GLN A 238 -15.83 28.12 2.98
N LEU A 239 -15.54 29.09 2.11
CA LEU A 239 -14.99 28.84 0.78
C LEU A 239 -13.66 28.09 0.85
N ILE A 240 -12.74 28.53 1.70
CA ILE A 240 -11.43 27.90 1.83
C ILE A 240 -11.55 26.50 2.44
N GLN A 241 -12.46 26.32 3.40
CA GLN A 241 -12.75 25.00 3.94
C GLN A 241 -13.26 24.06 2.83
N ALA A 242 -14.22 24.51 2.03
CA ALA A 242 -14.73 23.74 0.90
C ALA A 242 -13.63 23.44 -0.15
N GLU A 243 -12.73 24.40 -0.43
CA GLU A 243 -11.58 24.19 -1.33
C GLU A 243 -10.57 23.16 -0.77
N ASN A 244 -10.40 23.06 0.55
CA ASN A 244 -9.59 22.00 1.17
C ASN A 244 -10.30 20.65 1.24
N ASP A 245 -11.60 20.66 1.50
CA ASP A 245 -12.42 19.46 1.44
C ASP A 245 -12.45 18.89 0.02
N LEU A 246 -12.41 19.74 -1.01
CA LEU A 246 -12.26 19.33 -2.40
C LEU A 246 -10.95 18.59 -2.65
N ILE A 247 -9.82 19.15 -2.18
CA ILE A 247 -8.51 18.49 -2.29
C ILE A 247 -8.56 17.11 -1.61
N SER A 248 -9.11 17.06 -0.39
CA SER A 248 -9.23 15.80 0.37
C SER A 248 -10.18 14.80 -0.30
N SER A 249 -11.23 15.29 -0.96
CA SER A 249 -12.17 14.48 -1.74
C SER A 249 -11.54 13.93 -3.02
N GLU A 250 -10.79 14.75 -3.76
CA GLU A 250 -10.02 14.31 -4.94
C GLU A 250 -8.99 13.24 -4.57
N GLU A 251 -8.25 13.43 -3.47
CA GLU A 251 -7.35 12.41 -2.89
C GLU A 251 -8.14 11.11 -2.58
N SER A 252 -9.28 11.22 -1.89
CA SER A 252 -10.13 10.06 -1.56
C SER A 252 -10.69 9.36 -2.80
N LYS A 253 -11.12 10.10 -3.82
CA LYS A 253 -11.62 9.57 -5.09
C LYS A 253 -10.52 8.78 -5.80
N ALA A 254 -9.31 9.33 -5.87
CA ALA A 254 -8.16 8.67 -6.47
C ALA A 254 -7.84 7.34 -5.75
N ILE A 255 -7.84 7.35 -4.42
CA ILE A 255 -7.61 6.15 -3.59
C ILE A 255 -8.66 5.07 -3.86
N SER A 256 -9.95 5.43 -3.89
CA SER A 256 -11.03 4.47 -4.14
C SER A 256 -10.96 3.88 -5.56
N ILE A 257 -10.65 4.71 -6.57
CA ILE A 257 -10.44 4.25 -7.94
C ILE A 257 -9.23 3.30 -8.02
N GLU A 258 -8.14 3.64 -7.34
CA GLU A 258 -6.91 2.85 -7.27
C GLU A 258 -7.15 1.47 -6.62
N GLN A 259 -7.92 1.41 -5.53
CA GLN A 259 -8.35 0.16 -4.89
C GLN A 259 -9.21 -0.71 -5.81
N ASN A 260 -10.19 -0.10 -6.49
CA ASN A 260 -11.03 -0.79 -7.47
C ASN A 260 -10.18 -1.36 -8.62
N ASN A 261 -9.21 -0.60 -9.13
CA ASN A 261 -8.30 -1.01 -10.19
C ASN A 261 -7.37 -2.17 -9.77
N THR A 262 -6.92 -2.17 -8.51
CA THR A 262 -6.16 -3.30 -7.94
C THR A 262 -7.01 -4.58 -7.94
N GLN A 263 -8.28 -4.49 -7.54
CA GLN A 263 -9.18 -5.65 -7.56
C GLN A 263 -9.49 -6.11 -9.01
N ILE A 264 -9.70 -5.18 -9.94
CA ILE A 264 -9.87 -5.50 -11.37
C ILE A 264 -8.65 -6.25 -11.90
N THR A 265 -7.43 -5.83 -11.53
CA THR A 265 -6.19 -6.50 -11.95
C THR A 265 -6.13 -7.94 -11.45
N ARG A 266 -6.48 -8.19 -10.19
CA ARG A 266 -6.57 -9.56 -9.62
C ARG A 266 -7.59 -10.41 -10.36
N ASN A 267 -8.79 -9.88 -10.58
CA ASN A 267 -9.85 -10.59 -11.31
C ASN A 267 -9.41 -10.91 -12.75
N LYS A 268 -8.74 -9.97 -13.44
CA LYS A 268 -8.21 -10.19 -14.79
C LYS A 268 -7.15 -11.30 -14.85
N ALA A 269 -6.26 -11.39 -13.85
CA ALA A 269 -5.28 -12.48 -13.76
C ALA A 269 -5.97 -13.85 -13.59
N GLN A 270 -6.98 -13.94 -12.72
CA GLN A 270 -7.78 -15.16 -12.55
C GLN A 270 -8.53 -15.54 -13.83
N ILE A 271 -9.21 -14.59 -14.47
CA ILE A 271 -9.90 -14.80 -15.75
C ILE A 271 -8.93 -15.29 -16.82
N ALA A 272 -7.71 -14.76 -16.87
CA ALA A 272 -6.70 -15.18 -17.84
C ALA A 272 -6.33 -16.66 -17.67
N VAL A 273 -6.18 -17.13 -16.42
CA VAL A 273 -5.96 -18.55 -16.11
C VAL A 273 -7.18 -19.39 -16.51
N TYR A 274 -8.39 -18.99 -16.12
CA TYR A 274 -9.60 -19.70 -16.52
C TYR A 274 -9.71 -19.84 -18.04
N LYS A 275 -9.47 -18.76 -18.80
CA LYS A 275 -9.50 -18.77 -20.27
C LYS A 275 -8.38 -19.61 -20.89
N GLN A 276 -7.19 -19.63 -20.28
CA GLN A 276 -6.06 -20.43 -20.78
C GLN A 276 -6.33 -21.94 -20.69
N TYR A 277 -7.07 -22.38 -19.66
CA TYR A 277 -7.34 -23.79 -19.38
C TYR A 277 -8.82 -24.19 -19.56
N ALA A 278 -9.67 -23.30 -20.10
CA ALA A 278 -11.11 -23.53 -20.28
C ALA A 278 -11.43 -24.77 -21.13
N ASP A 279 -10.64 -25.01 -22.18
CA ASP A 279 -10.78 -26.15 -23.09
C ASP A 279 -9.78 -27.28 -22.79
N TYR A 280 -9.19 -27.31 -21.58
CA TYR A 280 -8.17 -28.30 -21.26
C TYR A 280 -8.77 -29.71 -21.18
N SER A 281 -8.72 -30.43 -22.30
CA SER A 281 -9.07 -31.85 -22.41
C SER A 281 -7.83 -32.77 -22.35
N GLY A 282 -6.71 -32.22 -21.85
CA GLY A 282 -5.40 -32.87 -21.84
C GLY A 282 -5.17 -33.80 -20.65
N ASP A 283 -3.90 -34.16 -20.41
CA ASP A 283 -3.46 -35.01 -19.30
C ASP A 283 -3.74 -34.33 -17.94
N PRO A 284 -4.61 -34.87 -17.09
CA PRO A 284 -4.88 -34.33 -15.76
C PRO A 284 -3.63 -34.13 -14.91
N GLN A 285 -2.58 -34.92 -15.16
CA GLN A 285 -1.31 -34.82 -14.47
C GLN A 285 -0.58 -33.49 -14.76
N ALA A 286 -0.62 -32.99 -16.00
CA ALA A 286 0.03 -31.73 -16.35
C ALA A 286 -0.72 -30.50 -15.78
N LEU A 287 -2.05 -30.59 -15.61
CA LEU A 287 -2.82 -29.55 -14.92
C LEU A 287 -2.52 -29.53 -13.41
N LEU A 288 -2.42 -30.71 -12.79
CA LEU A 288 -2.01 -30.85 -11.40
C LEU A 288 -0.59 -30.29 -11.17
N GLU A 289 0.35 -30.59 -12.07
CA GLU A 289 1.72 -30.05 -12.02
C GLU A 289 1.75 -28.53 -12.16
N ALA A 290 0.93 -27.95 -13.05
CA ALA A 290 0.81 -26.50 -13.19
C ALA A 290 0.20 -25.84 -11.93
N ALA A 291 -0.84 -26.45 -11.35
CA ALA A 291 -1.45 -25.97 -10.10
C ALA A 291 -0.45 -26.04 -8.93
N GLN A 292 0.31 -27.13 -8.83
CA GLN A 292 1.32 -27.31 -7.79
C GLN A 292 2.49 -26.33 -7.95
N ALA A 293 2.97 -26.12 -9.17
CA ALA A 293 4.02 -25.12 -9.43
C ALA A 293 3.59 -23.71 -9.01
N LYS A 294 2.31 -23.37 -9.23
CA LYS A 294 1.76 -22.07 -8.82
C LYS A 294 1.64 -21.95 -7.28
N VAL A 295 1.37 -23.05 -6.57
CA VAL A 295 1.44 -23.06 -5.08
C VAL A 295 2.84 -22.73 -4.58
N ASP A 296 3.89 -23.26 -5.24
CA ASP A 296 5.27 -22.95 -4.87
C ASP A 296 5.60 -21.46 -5.11
N GLU A 297 5.09 -20.87 -6.20
CA GLU A 297 5.21 -19.42 -6.46
C GLU A 297 4.48 -18.58 -5.39
N VAL A 298 3.29 -19.00 -4.96
CA VAL A 298 2.53 -18.35 -3.88
C VAL A 298 3.33 -18.39 -2.58
N GLN A 299 3.88 -19.56 -2.22
CA GLN A 299 4.68 -19.71 -1.01
C GLN A 299 5.89 -18.79 -1.02
N LEU A 300 6.59 -18.67 -2.15
CA LEU A 300 7.74 -17.76 -2.28
C LEU A 300 7.32 -16.29 -2.11
N ALA A 301 6.15 -15.91 -2.65
CA ALA A 301 5.63 -14.55 -2.48
C ALA A 301 5.20 -14.27 -1.03
N ASP A 302 4.58 -15.23 -0.35
CA ASP A 302 4.22 -15.13 1.07
C ASP A 302 5.45 -15.08 1.98
N ASP A 303 6.50 -15.86 1.70
CA ASP A 303 7.76 -15.81 2.42
C ASP A 303 8.42 -14.43 2.28
N LYS A 304 8.42 -13.86 1.07
CA LYS A 304 8.89 -12.49 0.82
C LYS A 304 8.07 -11.46 1.59
N LYS A 305 6.74 -11.56 1.54
CA LYS A 305 5.83 -10.68 2.29
C LYS A 305 6.08 -10.77 3.79
N GLN A 306 6.28 -11.96 4.34
CA GLN A 306 6.59 -12.17 5.75
C GLN A 306 7.91 -11.52 6.16
N SER A 307 8.96 -11.66 5.34
CA SER A 307 10.25 -10.98 5.56
C SER A 307 10.11 -9.44 5.57
N LEU A 308 9.29 -8.89 4.67
CA LEU A 308 9.00 -7.45 4.64
C LEU A 308 8.17 -6.99 5.84
N TRP A 309 7.22 -7.82 6.31
CA TRP A 309 6.47 -7.55 7.53
C TRP A 309 7.37 -7.47 8.77
N GLU A 310 8.34 -8.39 8.88
CA GLU A 310 9.33 -8.36 9.95
C GLU A 310 10.22 -7.11 9.89
N THR A 311 10.63 -6.71 8.69
CA THR A 311 11.39 -5.48 8.44
C THR A 311 10.61 -4.23 8.84
N TYR A 312 9.34 -4.15 8.41
CA TYR A 312 8.41 -3.09 8.77
C TYR A 312 8.26 -3.00 10.30
N ASN A 313 7.94 -4.11 10.97
CA ASN A 313 7.75 -4.14 12.41
C ASN A 313 9.03 -3.78 13.18
N GLN A 314 10.20 -4.17 12.67
CA GLN A 314 11.47 -3.80 13.27
C GLN A 314 11.68 -2.28 13.18
N LYS A 315 11.45 -1.68 12.01
CA LYS A 315 11.52 -0.22 11.83
C LYS A 315 10.51 0.52 12.70
N GLU A 316 9.29 0.01 12.84
CA GLU A 316 8.27 0.60 13.72
C GLU A 316 8.71 0.59 15.18
N ARG A 317 9.21 -0.55 15.67
CA ARG A 317 9.79 -0.66 17.02
C ARG A 317 10.99 0.27 17.23
N ASP A 318 11.89 0.33 16.25
CA ASP A 318 13.08 1.18 16.33
C ASP A 318 12.70 2.65 16.37
N ALA A 319 11.77 3.09 15.51
CA ALA A 319 11.26 4.46 15.48
C ALA A 319 10.64 4.89 16.81
N GLN A 320 9.89 3.99 17.44
CA GLN A 320 9.19 4.23 18.70
C GLN A 320 10.05 3.97 19.94
N SER A 321 11.31 3.58 19.77
CA SER A 321 12.21 3.31 20.89
C SER A 321 12.46 4.56 21.72
N ILE A 322 12.44 4.42 23.05
CA ILE A 322 12.86 5.46 24.01
C ILE A 322 14.26 5.99 23.69
N HIS A 323 15.14 5.17 23.10
CA HIS A 323 16.48 5.61 22.72
C HIS A 323 16.44 6.78 21.71
N ASN A 324 15.46 6.80 20.81
CA ASN A 324 15.33 7.86 19.80
C ASN A 324 14.75 9.15 20.37
N LEU A 325 14.24 9.13 21.62
CA LEU A 325 13.85 10.33 22.37
C LEU A 325 15.04 11.00 23.06
N GLN A 326 16.21 10.34 23.14
CA GLN A 326 17.38 10.87 23.85
C GLN A 326 17.87 12.23 23.32
N PRO A 327 17.90 12.50 22.00
CA PRO A 327 18.26 13.83 21.50
C PRO A 327 17.34 14.92 22.04
N ILE A 328 16.03 14.66 22.14
CA ILE A 328 15.04 15.60 22.69
C ILE A 328 15.27 15.79 24.19
N ARG A 329 15.39 14.67 24.95
CA ARG A 329 15.55 14.68 26.41
C ARG A 329 16.81 15.37 26.92
N LYS A 330 17.84 15.45 26.08
CA LYS A 330 19.12 16.09 26.42
C LYS A 330 19.09 17.60 26.28
N THR A 331 18.14 18.15 25.52
CA THR A 331 18.01 19.60 25.34
C THR A 331 17.67 20.27 26.65
N ASP A 332 18.24 21.45 26.89
CA ASP A 332 17.95 22.22 28.11
C ASP A 332 16.51 22.71 28.12
N TYR A 333 15.97 23.05 26.95
CA TYR A 333 14.57 23.42 26.78
C TYR A 333 13.64 22.32 27.29
N PHE A 334 13.87 21.05 26.93
CA PHE A 334 13.06 19.93 27.41
C PHE A 334 13.14 19.78 28.93
N LYS A 335 14.35 19.81 29.51
CA LYS A 335 14.54 19.66 30.97
C LYS A 335 13.80 20.74 31.75
N ILE A 336 13.91 22.00 31.32
CA ILE A 336 13.20 23.12 31.95
C ILE A 336 11.68 22.97 31.77
N ALA A 337 11.22 22.60 30.58
CA ALA A 337 9.79 22.42 30.33
C ALA A 337 9.20 21.23 31.13
N SER A 338 9.97 20.17 31.40
CA SER A 338 9.48 18.94 32.02
C SER A 338 9.63 18.87 33.55
N ASP A 339 10.68 19.47 34.11
CA ASP A 339 11.08 19.25 35.50
C ASP A 339 10.87 20.50 36.39
N PHE A 340 10.59 21.66 35.80
CA PHE A 340 10.19 22.87 36.52
C PHE A 340 8.68 22.81 36.86
N PRO A 341 8.16 23.50 37.91
CA PRO A 341 6.73 23.83 38.01
C PRO A 341 6.15 24.50 36.74
N GLY A 342 7.05 24.86 35.81
CA GLY A 342 6.99 25.08 34.36
C GLY A 342 5.90 24.46 33.50
N ASN A 343 5.32 23.32 33.85
CA ASN A 343 4.24 22.73 33.04
C ASN A 343 3.01 23.67 32.95
N ASN A 344 2.91 24.65 33.86
CA ASN A 344 1.89 25.71 33.84
C ASN A 344 2.14 26.84 32.81
N TYR A 345 3.35 26.94 32.24
CA TYR A 345 3.77 28.08 31.40
C TYR A 345 4.05 27.67 29.96
N VAL A 346 3.75 26.42 29.60
CA VAL A 346 3.89 25.92 28.24
C VAL A 346 2.50 25.61 27.71
N ALA A 347 2.10 26.36 26.68
CA ALA A 347 0.85 26.17 25.97
C ALA A 347 1.07 25.36 24.69
N TYR A 348 0.01 24.67 24.27
CA TYR A 348 0.05 23.79 23.11
C TYR A 348 -1.01 24.22 22.11
N PRO A 349 -0.63 24.55 20.87
CA PRO A 349 -1.60 24.83 19.83
C PRO A 349 -2.37 23.54 19.50
N ASN A 350 -3.69 23.58 19.66
CA ASN A 350 -4.66 22.54 19.27
C ASN A 350 -4.63 21.24 20.09
N SER A 351 -4.93 21.28 21.39
CA SER A 351 -5.68 20.17 21.97
C SER A 351 -7.16 20.43 21.71
N ASP A 352 -7.75 19.69 20.79
CA ASP A 352 -9.20 19.60 20.56
C ASP A 352 -9.96 18.97 21.76
N GLY A 353 -9.41 19.07 22.98
CA GLY A 353 -9.88 18.38 24.17
C GLY A 353 -9.64 16.88 24.15
N SER A 354 -9.10 16.30 23.07
CA SER A 354 -8.73 14.89 23.02
C SER A 354 -7.22 14.74 23.20
N GLY A 355 -6.81 14.23 24.35
CA GLY A 355 -5.44 13.75 24.54
C GLY A 355 -4.59 14.48 25.58
N ILE A 356 -5.11 14.73 26.78
CA ILE A 356 -4.35 14.21 27.93
C ILE A 356 -4.51 12.69 27.79
N GLY A 357 -3.56 12.04 27.12
CA GLY A 357 -3.53 10.60 26.98
C GLY A 357 -3.42 9.98 28.36
N TYR A 358 -4.57 9.70 28.99
CA TYR A 358 -4.64 8.72 30.05
C TYR A 358 -4.13 7.42 29.44
N TYR A 359 -3.03 6.93 30.03
CA TYR A 359 -2.49 5.58 29.92
C TYR A 359 -3.45 4.62 29.21
N ASP A 360 -3.23 4.35 27.92
CA ASP A 360 -3.84 3.18 27.30
C ASP A 360 -3.04 1.96 27.78
N SER A 361 -3.57 1.32 28.82
CA SER A 361 -3.03 0.11 29.43
C SER A 361 -2.99 -1.10 28.49
N TYR A 362 -3.48 -0.99 27.25
CA TYR A 362 -3.44 -2.05 26.25
C TYR A 362 -2.30 -1.92 25.24
N SER A 363 -1.56 -0.81 25.25
CA SER A 363 -0.52 -0.54 24.29
C SER A 363 0.85 -0.84 24.93
N ASN A 364 1.59 -1.82 24.40
CA ASN A 364 3.00 -2.07 24.76
C ASN A 364 3.96 -0.94 24.32
N TYR A 365 3.44 0.26 24.02
CA TYR A 365 4.21 1.40 23.55
C TYR A 365 4.72 2.23 24.72
N GLN A 366 6.05 2.43 24.75
CA GLN A 366 6.73 3.23 25.75
C GLN A 366 6.62 4.73 25.42
N VAL A 367 5.45 5.31 25.64
CA VAL A 367 5.26 6.77 25.53
C VAL A 367 5.89 7.48 26.73
N ASP A 368 6.61 8.57 26.48
CA ASP A 368 7.09 9.45 27.57
C ASP A 368 5.93 10.37 28.01
N PRO A 369 5.46 10.29 29.26
CA PRO A 369 4.35 11.11 29.74
C PRO A 369 4.67 12.60 29.85
N ARG A 370 5.94 13.00 29.66
CA ARG A 370 6.38 14.41 29.64
C ARG A 370 6.41 15.01 28.23
N LEU A 371 6.16 14.20 27.21
CA LEU A 371 6.07 14.62 25.81
C LEU A 371 4.62 14.58 25.34
N TRP A 372 4.28 15.47 24.41
CA TRP A 372 2.95 15.52 23.84
C TRP A 372 2.93 15.08 22.40
N TYR A 373 1.88 14.34 22.09
CA TYR A 373 1.71 13.66 20.82
C TYR A 373 0.42 14.12 20.16
N SER A 374 0.48 14.38 18.87
CA SER A 374 -0.69 14.35 17.98
C SER A 374 -0.66 13.06 17.18
N TYR A 375 -1.80 12.71 16.60
CA TYR A 375 -1.82 11.70 15.56
C TYR A 375 -1.65 12.39 14.21
N ASP A 376 -0.69 11.91 13.42
CA ASP A 376 -0.46 12.40 12.06
C ASP A 376 -0.33 11.21 11.10
N TYR A 377 -0.44 11.46 9.80
CA TYR A 377 -0.48 10.43 8.78
C TYR A 377 0.59 10.66 7.71
N ILE A 378 1.24 9.58 7.31
CA ILE A 378 2.08 9.55 6.12
C ILE A 378 1.35 8.77 5.04
N GLU A 379 1.15 9.42 3.90
CA GLU A 379 0.43 8.89 2.75
C GLU A 379 1.38 8.64 1.60
N LEU A 380 1.46 7.38 1.17
CA LEU A 380 2.34 6.93 0.09
C LEU A 380 1.53 6.21 -0.99
N HIS A 381 1.96 6.40 -2.23
CA HIS A 381 1.43 5.71 -3.40
C HIS A 381 2.53 4.91 -4.08
N SER A 382 2.19 3.70 -4.45
CA SER A 382 3.04 2.73 -5.12
C SER A 382 2.91 2.84 -6.64
N ASP A 383 3.94 2.38 -7.35
CA ASP A 383 3.87 2.25 -8.79
C ASP A 383 2.94 1.12 -9.28
N LYS A 384 2.46 0.28 -8.36
CA LYS A 384 1.52 -0.83 -8.62
C LYS A 384 0.06 -0.48 -8.33
N GLY A 385 -0.25 0.79 -8.05
CA GLY A 385 -1.62 1.18 -7.74
C GLY A 385 -2.01 0.85 -6.29
N ILE A 386 -1.07 0.96 -5.34
CA ILE A 386 -1.35 0.75 -3.92
C ILE A 386 -1.21 2.07 -3.16
N PHE A 387 -2.29 2.46 -2.50
CA PHE A 387 -2.30 3.53 -1.52
C PHE A 387 -2.19 2.99 -0.10
N ILE A 388 -1.32 3.61 0.71
CA ILE A 388 -1.32 3.42 2.15
C ILE A 388 -1.47 4.75 2.88
N ARG A 389 -2.22 4.72 3.98
CA ARG A 389 -2.25 5.78 5.00
C ARG A 389 -1.71 5.22 6.30
N LYS A 390 -0.46 5.54 6.64
CA LYS A 390 0.19 5.06 7.86
C LYS A 390 0.17 6.14 8.93
N GLY A 391 -0.65 5.93 9.95
CA GLY A 391 -0.72 6.79 11.12
C GLY A 391 0.45 6.57 12.08
N TYR A 392 0.90 7.65 12.71
CA TYR A 392 1.96 7.64 13.71
C TYR A 392 1.74 8.71 14.79
N GLN A 393 2.38 8.51 15.94
CA GLN A 393 2.38 9.48 17.03
C GLN A 393 3.46 10.54 16.76
N LYS A 394 3.03 11.73 16.39
CA LYS A 394 3.90 12.88 16.10
C LYS A 394 4.12 13.70 17.35
N ILE A 395 5.38 13.93 17.71
CA ILE A 395 5.71 14.85 18.80
C ILE A 395 5.46 16.28 18.34
N ILE A 396 4.73 17.04 19.13
CA ILE A 396 4.43 18.46 18.87
C ILE A 396 5.42 19.32 19.67
N LEU A 397 5.87 20.42 19.05
CA LEU A 397 6.70 21.40 19.72
C LEU A 397 5.91 22.14 20.83
N PRO A 398 6.35 22.09 22.10
CA PRO A 398 5.86 22.98 23.16
C PRO A 398 6.07 24.46 22.84
N VAL A 399 5.06 25.32 23.08
CA VAL A 399 5.22 26.78 23.01
C VAL A 399 5.18 27.38 24.41
N ALA A 400 6.26 28.01 24.86
CA ALA A 400 6.30 28.67 26.16
C ALA A 400 5.56 30.02 26.14
N ASP A 401 4.68 30.27 27.13
CA ASP A 401 4.13 31.59 27.43
C ASP A 401 5.02 32.30 28.47
N VAL A 402 6.13 32.85 27.97
CA VAL A 402 7.12 33.55 28.78
C VAL A 402 6.56 34.79 29.50
N ARG A 403 5.42 35.34 29.07
CA ARG A 403 4.80 36.50 29.74
C ARG A 403 4.25 36.15 31.11
N ARG A 404 3.68 34.95 31.25
CA ARG A 404 3.19 34.48 32.55
C ARG A 404 4.36 34.24 33.51
N LEU A 405 5.48 33.77 32.97
CA LEU A 405 6.71 33.59 33.74
C LEU A 405 7.32 34.92 34.19
N GLU A 406 7.30 35.97 33.35
CA GLU A 406 7.72 37.33 33.73
C GLU A 406 6.91 37.90 34.90
N ILE A 407 5.60 37.64 34.96
CA ILE A 407 4.75 38.07 36.08
C ILE A 407 5.18 37.38 37.37
N ASP A 408 5.36 36.06 37.32
CA ASP A 408 5.69 35.27 38.50
C ASP A 408 7.14 35.50 38.98
N ILE A 409 8.04 35.96 38.11
CA ILE A 409 9.36 36.49 38.47
C ILE A 409 9.22 37.78 39.26
N ARG A 410 8.40 38.74 38.80
CA ARG A 410 8.20 40.02 39.51
C ARG A 410 7.59 39.82 40.90
N ASP A 411 6.63 38.90 41.03
CA ASP A 411 6.03 38.57 42.33
C ASP A 411 7.08 38.01 43.32
N ARG A 412 8.06 37.25 42.81
CA ARG A 412 9.19 36.73 43.61
C ARG A 412 10.22 37.80 43.94
N GLU A 413 10.54 38.69 43.00
CA GLU A 413 11.40 39.86 43.26
C GLU A 413 10.81 40.69 44.41
N SER A 414 9.50 40.95 44.41
CA SER A 414 8.82 41.65 45.50
C SER A 414 8.86 40.88 46.84
N THR A 415 8.83 39.55 46.80
CA THR A 415 8.95 38.72 48.01
C THR A 415 10.37 38.78 48.60
N VAL A 416 11.39 38.75 47.75
CA VAL A 416 12.80 38.92 48.16
C VAL A 416 13.01 40.30 48.76
N GLU A 417 12.51 41.36 48.09
CA GLU A 417 12.58 42.74 48.59
C GLU A 417 11.89 42.87 49.95
N TYR A 418 10.70 42.28 50.12
CA TYR A 418 9.99 42.27 51.40
C TYR A 418 10.82 41.64 52.53
N PHE A 419 11.42 40.47 52.31
CA PHE A 419 12.23 39.82 53.35
C PHE A 419 13.54 40.57 53.62
N ASP A 420 14.17 41.14 52.59
CA ASP A 420 15.37 41.96 52.76
C ASP A 420 15.07 43.19 53.64
N ASP A 421 14.00 43.92 53.35
CA ASP A 421 13.54 45.05 54.16
C ASP A 421 13.14 44.60 55.58
N TYR A 422 12.40 43.50 55.72
CA TYR A 422 11.97 42.96 57.01
C TYR A 422 13.16 42.60 57.93
N ILE A 423 14.28 42.20 57.34
CA ILE A 423 15.53 41.90 58.07
C ILE A 423 16.34 43.17 58.32
N ASN A 424 16.53 44.00 57.30
CA ASN A 424 17.57 45.03 57.24
C ASN A 424 17.08 46.47 57.49
N ASP A 425 15.78 46.73 57.64
CA ASP A 425 15.27 48.08 57.94
C ASP A 425 15.94 48.67 59.20
N GLU A 426 16.53 49.86 59.05
CA GLU A 426 17.37 50.49 60.08
C GLU A 426 16.62 50.83 61.37
N THR A 427 15.28 50.90 61.31
CA THR A 427 14.43 51.35 62.41
C THR A 427 13.60 50.24 63.04
N THR A 428 13.16 49.27 62.24
CA THR A 428 12.17 48.26 62.60
C THR A 428 12.58 46.84 62.20
N GLY A 429 13.67 46.67 61.44
CA GLY A 429 14.13 45.39 60.94
C GLY A 429 14.58 44.43 62.04
N LEU A 430 14.45 43.13 61.79
CA LEU A 430 14.80 42.10 62.78
C LEU A 430 16.27 42.12 63.18
N ALA A 431 17.18 42.49 62.27
CA ALA A 431 18.59 42.66 62.61
C ALA A 431 18.81 43.76 63.66
N LYS A 432 18.05 44.86 63.57
CA LYS A 432 18.05 45.94 64.55
C LYS A 432 17.44 45.50 65.88
N GLN A 433 16.30 44.80 65.84
CA GLN A 433 15.65 44.28 67.05
C GLN A 433 16.55 43.30 67.83
N TYR A 434 17.25 42.40 67.13
CA TYR A 434 18.23 41.52 67.74
C TYR A 434 19.41 42.29 68.35
N ALA A 435 19.95 43.29 67.64
CA ALA A 435 21.03 44.13 68.15
C ALA A 435 20.62 44.90 69.42
N ASP A 436 19.39 45.43 69.46
CA ASP A 436 18.85 46.14 70.62
C ASP A 436 18.59 45.19 71.79
N ALA A 437 18.00 44.02 71.54
CA ALA A 437 17.77 43.00 72.57
C ALA A 437 19.09 42.51 73.18
N LYS A 438 20.12 42.33 72.35
CA LYS A 438 21.49 41.98 72.79
C LYS A 438 22.16 43.09 73.59
N ALA A 439 21.97 44.36 73.22
CA ALA A 439 22.45 45.49 74.00
C ALA A 439 21.73 45.58 75.35
N ALA A 440 20.41 45.35 75.37
CA ALA A 440 19.59 45.35 76.58
C ALA A 440 19.94 44.20 77.53
N SER A 441 20.17 42.98 77.02
CA SER A 441 20.60 41.84 77.84
C SER A 441 21.99 42.07 78.44
N ALA A 442 22.91 42.67 77.69
CA ALA A 442 24.23 43.06 78.20
C ALA A 442 24.13 44.12 79.31
N ALA A 443 23.28 45.14 79.14
CA ALA A 443 23.05 46.16 80.16
C ALA A 443 22.38 45.58 81.42
N ALA A 444 21.36 44.73 81.26
CA ALA A 444 20.69 44.05 82.37
C ALA A 444 21.64 43.11 83.13
N LYS A 445 22.57 42.47 82.42
CA LYS A 445 23.64 41.66 83.03
C LYS A 445 24.52 42.51 83.94
N THR A 446 24.99 43.66 83.45
CA THR A 446 25.81 44.58 84.26
C THR A 446 25.05 45.08 85.48
N ALA A 447 23.77 45.46 85.33
CA ALA A 447 22.94 45.90 86.45
C ALA A 447 22.75 44.81 87.52
N TRP A 448 22.55 43.55 87.10
CA TRP A 448 22.49 42.42 88.02
C TRP A 448 23.83 42.15 88.72
N GLU A 449 24.95 42.20 87.98
CA GLU A 449 26.30 42.06 88.54
C GLU A 449 26.61 43.15 89.58
N ASP A 450 26.20 44.40 89.33
CA ASP A 450 26.35 45.53 90.26
C ASP A 450 25.44 45.42 91.50
N ALA A 451 24.27 44.79 91.35
CA ALA A 451 23.28 44.62 92.43
C ALA A 451 23.59 43.44 93.39
N GLN A 452 24.65 42.66 93.16
CA GLN A 452 24.97 41.50 93.99
C GLN A 452 25.21 41.86 95.46
N GLY A 453 24.55 41.15 96.37
CA GLY A 453 24.61 41.40 97.81
C GLY A 453 23.77 42.60 98.27
N THR A 454 23.01 43.24 97.38
CA THR A 454 22.03 44.30 97.71
C THR A 454 20.60 43.72 97.79
N PRO A 455 19.64 44.42 98.42
CA PRO A 455 18.24 44.00 98.42
C PRO A 455 17.61 43.86 97.01
N ASP A 456 18.18 44.49 95.99
CA ASP A 456 17.64 44.53 94.62
C ASP A 456 18.15 43.36 93.74
N GLU A 457 19.11 42.56 94.22
CA GLU A 457 19.75 41.46 93.46
C GLU A 457 18.74 40.52 92.78
N TRP A 458 17.68 40.13 93.48
CA TRP A 458 16.70 39.18 92.96
C TRP A 458 15.87 39.78 91.80
N THR A 459 15.51 41.06 91.90
CA THR A 459 14.76 41.77 90.87
C THR A 459 15.61 41.96 89.62
N GLU A 460 16.86 42.40 89.77
CA GLU A 460 17.75 42.58 88.62
C GLU A 460 18.14 41.26 87.95
N LYS A 461 18.23 40.17 88.73
CA LYS A 461 18.39 38.82 88.17
C LYS A 461 17.22 38.44 87.27
N GLN A 462 15.97 38.70 87.70
CA GLN A 462 14.79 38.43 86.87
C GLN A 462 14.76 39.29 85.61
N ASN A 463 15.14 40.57 85.71
CA ASN A 463 15.24 41.46 84.56
C ASN A 463 16.26 40.94 83.53
N TYR A 464 17.41 40.46 83.98
CA TYR A 464 18.42 39.85 83.12
C TYR A 464 17.93 38.55 82.46
N GLU A 465 17.28 37.65 83.23
CA GLU A 465 16.71 36.41 82.68
C GLU A 465 15.65 36.71 81.59
N ALA A 466 14.78 37.69 81.81
CA ALA A 466 13.80 38.13 80.82
C ALA A 466 14.46 38.77 79.58
N ALA A 467 15.52 39.57 79.77
CA ALA A 467 16.25 40.19 78.67
C ALA A 467 16.99 39.16 77.80
N ILE A 468 17.56 38.11 78.40
CA ILE A 468 18.14 36.98 77.66
C ILE A 468 17.07 36.22 76.86
N GLN A 469 15.90 35.98 77.46
CA GLN A 469 14.82 35.32 76.74
C GLN A 469 14.38 36.13 75.51
N ASN A 470 14.30 37.47 75.65
CA ASN A 470 13.99 38.37 74.55
C ASN A 470 15.09 38.37 73.46
N GLU A 471 16.38 38.37 73.85
CA GLU A 471 17.49 38.23 72.90
C GLU A 471 17.39 36.91 72.11
N ASN A 472 17.12 35.79 72.78
CA ASN A 472 16.99 34.49 72.13
C ASN A 472 15.81 34.44 71.16
N ASN A 473 14.65 35.01 71.54
CA ASN A 473 13.49 35.09 70.64
C ASN A 473 13.80 35.94 69.40
N ALA A 474 14.36 37.14 69.58
CA ALA A 474 14.72 38.02 68.48
C ALA A 474 15.78 37.39 67.55
N LYS A 475 16.68 36.57 68.11
CA LYS A 475 17.63 35.79 67.33
C LYS A 475 16.95 34.73 66.46
N ILE A 476 16.02 33.97 67.04
CA ILE A 476 15.25 32.95 66.30
C ILE A 476 14.47 33.59 65.17
N ASP A 477 13.75 34.70 65.43
CA ASP A 477 12.99 35.41 64.42
C ASP A 477 13.88 35.89 63.26
N LEU A 478 15.08 36.38 63.56
CA LEU A 478 16.07 36.78 62.57
C LEU A 478 16.57 35.59 61.74
N GLU A 479 16.94 34.48 62.38
CA GLU A 479 17.42 33.26 61.69
C GLU A 479 16.33 32.67 60.77
N ASP A 480 15.08 32.64 61.23
CA ASP A 480 13.94 32.16 60.44
C ASP A 480 13.68 33.08 59.23
N ALA A 481 13.72 34.40 59.42
CA ALA A 481 13.56 35.35 58.31
C ALA A 481 14.70 35.24 57.28
N GLN A 482 15.95 35.06 57.73
CA GLN A 482 17.10 34.85 56.86
C GLN A 482 16.98 33.57 56.04
N SER A 483 16.49 32.48 56.65
CA SER A 483 16.22 31.23 55.92
C SER A 483 15.13 31.40 54.87
N ASN A 484 14.08 32.18 55.16
CA ASN A 484 13.03 32.49 54.18
C ASN A 484 13.54 33.38 53.03
N LEU A 485 14.43 34.33 53.31
CA LEU A 485 15.08 35.15 52.28
C LEU A 485 15.92 34.28 51.33
N GLU A 486 16.77 33.40 51.88
CA GLU A 486 17.60 32.47 51.09
C GLU A 486 16.73 31.57 50.21
N SER A 487 15.67 30.96 50.78
CA SER A 487 14.73 30.14 50.01
C SER A 487 14.01 30.93 48.90
N SER A 488 13.68 32.20 49.14
CA SER A 488 13.02 33.05 48.14
C SER A 488 13.98 33.45 47.02
N GLN A 489 15.27 33.65 47.33
CA GLN A 489 16.32 33.92 46.36
C GLN A 489 16.58 32.71 45.45
N ASP A 490 16.67 31.51 46.03
CA ASP A 490 16.83 30.25 45.28
C ASP A 490 15.65 30.00 44.33
N GLU A 491 14.42 30.29 44.78
CA GLU A 491 13.24 30.26 43.91
C GLU A 491 13.35 31.27 42.78
N LEU A 492 13.68 32.54 43.07
CA LEU A 492 13.82 33.57 42.05
C LEU A 492 14.85 33.19 40.98
N GLU A 493 16.01 32.69 41.38
CA GLU A 493 17.06 32.23 40.46
C GLU A 493 16.56 31.10 39.55
N SER A 494 15.81 30.13 40.12
CA SER A 494 15.22 29.03 39.36
C SER A 494 14.23 29.52 38.29
N TYR A 495 13.39 30.51 38.61
CA TYR A 495 12.43 31.11 37.68
C TYR A 495 13.13 31.94 36.58
N GLN A 496 14.18 32.69 36.94
CA GLN A 496 14.99 33.45 35.99
C GLN A 496 15.73 32.54 35.01
N ASN A 497 16.34 31.46 35.49
CA ASN A 497 16.97 30.45 34.64
C ASN A 497 15.96 29.79 33.68
N ALA A 498 14.75 29.47 34.15
CA ALA A 498 13.70 28.94 33.30
C ALA A 498 13.30 29.94 32.19
N TYR A 499 13.18 31.23 32.53
CA TYR A 499 12.87 32.29 31.56
C TYR A 499 13.98 32.44 30.52
N ASP A 500 15.24 32.43 30.93
CA ASP A 500 16.37 32.53 30.03
C ASP A 500 16.43 31.38 29.03
N VAL A 501 16.18 30.15 29.47
CA VAL A 501 16.15 28.98 28.56
C VAL A 501 14.94 28.99 27.62
N LEU A 502 13.74 29.30 28.14
CA LEU A 502 12.50 29.22 27.35
C LEU A 502 12.35 30.36 26.34
N LYS A 503 12.94 31.54 26.60
CA LYS A 503 12.94 32.66 25.65
C LYS A 503 14.05 32.56 24.59
N ASP A 504 15.05 31.72 24.82
CA ASP A 504 16.22 31.60 23.93
C ASP A 504 15.82 30.90 22.62
N ALA A 505 15.94 31.65 21.53
CA ALA A 505 15.60 31.18 20.18
C ALA A 505 16.48 30.02 19.72
N ASP A 506 17.75 29.99 20.13
CA ASP A 506 18.68 28.92 19.75
C ASP A 506 18.33 27.62 20.50
N LYS A 507 17.94 27.72 21.77
CA LYS A 507 17.45 26.58 22.56
C LYS A 507 16.13 26.03 22.04
N LEU A 508 15.22 26.91 21.63
CA LEU A 508 13.97 26.52 20.95
C LEU A 508 14.25 25.82 19.61
N ALA A 509 15.21 26.32 18.84
CA ALA A 509 15.60 25.71 17.57
C ALA A 509 16.26 24.33 17.75
N GLU A 510 17.05 24.14 18.81
CA GLU A 510 17.67 22.87 19.18
C GLU A 510 16.62 21.78 19.42
N ILE A 511 15.65 22.03 20.30
CA ILE A 511 14.57 21.07 20.59
C ILE A 511 13.69 20.83 19.36
N LYS A 512 13.39 21.88 18.57
CA LYS A 512 12.62 21.73 17.33
C LYS A 512 13.34 20.80 16.36
N THR A 513 14.65 20.96 16.17
CA THR A 513 15.45 20.11 15.28
C THR A 513 15.44 18.66 15.76
N ALA A 514 15.56 18.41 17.06
CA ALA A 514 15.49 17.06 17.62
C ALA A 514 14.11 16.42 17.42
N ILE A 515 13.03 17.19 17.60
CA ILE A 515 11.64 16.75 17.34
C ILE A 515 11.42 16.44 15.86
N ASP A 516 11.88 17.32 14.96
CA ASP A 516 11.74 17.12 13.52
C ASP A 516 12.49 15.86 13.06
N ALA A 517 13.70 15.63 13.59
CA ALA A 517 14.48 14.42 13.32
C ALA A 517 13.76 13.15 13.81
N TYR A 518 13.19 13.19 15.02
CA TYR A 518 12.37 12.09 15.54
C TYR A 518 11.14 11.85 14.64
N ASN A 519 10.40 12.88 14.27
CA ASN A 519 9.19 12.73 13.45
C ASN A 519 9.53 12.21 12.03
N ALA A 520 10.64 12.65 11.44
CA ALA A 520 11.04 12.27 10.09
C ALA A 520 11.29 10.76 9.92
N GLN A 521 11.69 10.06 11.00
CA GLN A 521 12.00 8.63 10.95
C GLN A 521 10.78 7.76 10.56
N PHE A 522 9.56 8.24 10.83
CA PHE A 522 8.33 7.53 10.47
C PHE A 522 8.09 7.45 8.96
N THR A 523 8.75 8.30 8.16
CA THR A 523 8.77 8.18 6.70
C THR A 523 9.36 6.83 6.27
N GLY A 524 10.45 6.41 6.91
CA GLY A 524 11.06 5.10 6.65
C GLY A 524 10.19 3.92 7.09
N VAL A 525 9.35 4.11 8.12
CA VAL A 525 8.36 3.11 8.56
C VAL A 525 7.24 2.99 7.55
N ALA A 526 6.70 4.12 7.07
CA ALA A 526 5.67 4.16 6.05
C ALA A 526 6.15 3.51 4.74
N GLN A 527 7.39 3.78 4.31
CA GLN A 527 7.96 3.16 3.12
C GLN A 527 8.06 1.62 3.24
N ALA A 528 8.51 1.11 4.40
CA ALA A 528 8.55 -0.34 4.63
C ALA A 528 7.15 -0.97 4.69
N TYR A 529 6.15 -0.23 5.19
CA TYR A 529 4.75 -0.67 5.15
C TYR A 529 4.19 -0.72 3.72
N LEU A 530 4.61 0.22 2.85
CA LEU A 530 4.25 0.20 1.43
C LEU A 530 4.80 -1.05 0.75
N GLU A 531 6.09 -1.34 0.93
CA GLU A 531 6.74 -2.53 0.35
C GLU A 531 6.07 -3.83 0.82
N TYR A 532 5.75 -3.92 2.12
CA TYR A 532 4.96 -5.04 2.67
C TYR A 532 3.59 -5.17 1.99
N SER A 533 2.89 -4.05 1.78
CA SER A 533 1.57 -4.03 1.15
C SER A 533 1.63 -4.44 -0.33
N GLU A 534 2.67 -4.01 -1.05
CA GLU A 534 2.96 -4.44 -2.43
C GLU A 534 3.20 -5.94 -2.54
N ALA A 535 4.04 -6.49 -1.68
CA ALA A 535 4.27 -7.92 -1.64
C ALA A 535 2.98 -8.70 -1.29
N GLY A 536 2.15 -8.15 -0.40
CA GLY A 536 0.82 -8.70 -0.12
C GLY A 536 -0.11 -8.73 -1.33
N ASN A 537 -0.07 -7.70 -2.17
CA ASN A 537 -0.85 -7.67 -3.40
C ASN A 537 -0.35 -8.67 -4.45
N ASP A 538 0.98 -8.76 -4.63
CA ASP A 538 1.60 -9.74 -5.54
C ASP A 538 1.21 -11.18 -5.13
N ALA A 539 1.29 -11.50 -3.83
CA ALA A 539 0.87 -12.80 -3.30
C ALA A 539 -0.62 -13.08 -3.52
N ALA A 540 -1.49 -12.07 -3.38
CA ALA A 540 -2.92 -12.22 -3.63
C ALA A 540 -3.24 -12.50 -5.10
N ILE A 541 -2.51 -11.90 -6.05
CA ILE A 541 -2.65 -12.20 -7.49
C ILE A 541 -2.29 -13.66 -7.75
N LEU A 542 -1.12 -14.10 -7.30
CA LEU A 542 -0.66 -15.49 -7.47
C LEU A 542 -1.59 -16.50 -6.79
N SER A 543 -2.12 -16.17 -5.62
CA SER A 543 -3.10 -17.00 -4.90
C SER A 543 -4.39 -17.14 -5.69
N GLY A 544 -4.86 -16.06 -6.32
CA GLY A 544 -5.99 -16.09 -7.25
C GLY A 544 -5.75 -17.00 -8.45
N GLU A 545 -4.59 -16.86 -9.12
CA GLU A 545 -4.20 -17.72 -10.24
C GLU A 545 -4.14 -19.20 -9.83
N SER A 546 -3.58 -19.49 -8.66
CA SER A 546 -3.53 -20.84 -8.09
C SER A 546 -4.93 -21.39 -7.82
N GLY A 547 -5.80 -20.58 -7.20
CA GLY A 547 -7.19 -20.93 -6.92
C GLY A 547 -7.97 -21.26 -8.19
N ALA A 548 -7.77 -20.50 -9.27
CA ALA A 548 -8.37 -20.77 -10.57
C ALA A 548 -7.90 -22.13 -11.14
N LEU A 549 -6.60 -22.43 -11.09
CA LEU A 549 -6.07 -23.73 -11.55
C LEU A 549 -6.66 -24.91 -10.76
N TRP A 550 -6.72 -24.80 -9.43
CA TRP A 550 -7.31 -25.82 -8.57
C TRP A 550 -8.82 -25.99 -8.81
N SER A 551 -9.54 -24.90 -9.03
CA SER A 551 -10.95 -24.92 -9.41
C SER A 551 -11.17 -25.71 -10.70
N ILE A 552 -10.35 -25.46 -11.74
CA ILE A 552 -10.42 -26.21 -13.01
C ILE A 552 -10.08 -27.69 -12.82
N TYR A 553 -9.08 -28.00 -11.98
CA TYR A 553 -8.69 -29.38 -11.70
C TYR A 553 -9.79 -30.18 -10.98
N TYR A 554 -10.50 -29.56 -10.03
CA TYR A 554 -11.54 -30.24 -9.26
C TYR A 554 -12.90 -30.28 -9.97
N ASP A 555 -13.30 -29.20 -10.64
CA ASP A 555 -14.58 -29.10 -11.34
C ASP A 555 -14.52 -28.08 -12.48
N ALA A 556 -14.34 -28.57 -13.70
CA ALA A 556 -14.33 -27.73 -14.89
C ALA A 556 -15.73 -27.24 -15.34
N SER A 557 -16.82 -27.73 -14.73
CA SER A 557 -18.18 -27.41 -15.17
C SER A 557 -18.65 -26.00 -14.80
N SER A 558 -17.99 -25.34 -13.84
CA SER A 558 -18.33 -23.98 -13.37
C SER A 558 -17.54 -22.86 -14.02
N ILE A 559 -16.52 -23.16 -14.83
CA ILE A 559 -15.53 -22.17 -15.34
C ILE A 559 -16.22 -21.00 -16.05
N GLU A 560 -17.22 -21.27 -16.90
CA GLU A 560 -17.94 -20.22 -17.64
C GLU A 560 -18.74 -19.30 -16.71
N ALA A 561 -19.32 -19.86 -15.64
CA ALA A 561 -20.00 -19.09 -14.60
C ALA A 561 -19.00 -18.27 -13.76
N ASP A 562 -17.85 -18.83 -13.41
CA ASP A 562 -16.80 -18.16 -12.63
C ASP A 562 -16.17 -17.00 -13.41
N ILE A 563 -15.90 -17.18 -14.71
CA ILE A 563 -15.48 -16.09 -15.61
C ILE A 563 -16.56 -15.00 -15.65
N THR A 564 -17.82 -15.38 -15.86
CA THR A 564 -18.93 -14.41 -15.95
C THR A 564 -19.07 -13.60 -14.66
N ASN A 565 -18.99 -14.25 -13.49
CA ASN A 565 -19.05 -13.58 -12.20
C ASN A 565 -17.91 -12.56 -12.02
N LEU A 566 -16.68 -12.93 -12.37
CA LEU A 566 -15.52 -12.03 -12.28
C LEU A 566 -15.61 -10.88 -13.30
N GLU A 567 -16.11 -11.13 -14.52
CA GLU A 567 -16.33 -10.09 -15.53
C GLU A 567 -17.43 -9.11 -15.12
N ASP A 568 -18.52 -9.58 -14.53
CA ASP A 568 -19.59 -8.74 -14.02
C ASP A 568 -19.15 -7.92 -12.79
N TRP A 569 -18.32 -8.51 -11.92
CA TRP A 569 -17.71 -7.77 -10.82
C TRP A 569 -16.77 -6.67 -11.33
N ASN A 570 -15.96 -6.95 -12.36
CA ASN A 570 -15.13 -5.93 -13.01
C ASN A 570 -15.98 -4.79 -13.60
N LYS A 571 -17.08 -5.10 -14.30
CA LYS A 571 -18.00 -4.07 -14.82
C LYS A 571 -18.59 -3.22 -13.70
N ALA A 572 -18.95 -3.82 -12.57
CA ALA A 572 -19.46 -3.09 -11.41
C ALA A 572 -18.41 -2.12 -10.84
N LEU A 573 -17.16 -2.57 -10.69
CA LEU A 573 -16.03 -1.75 -10.23
C LEU A 573 -15.70 -0.62 -11.22
N GLU A 574 -15.71 -0.90 -12.53
CA GLU A 574 -15.52 0.12 -13.57
C GLU A 574 -16.64 1.17 -13.57
N GLN A 575 -17.89 0.75 -13.28
CA GLN A 575 -19.01 1.67 -13.15
C GLN A 575 -18.91 2.50 -11.87
N ASP A 576 -18.47 1.89 -10.77
CA ASP A 576 -18.21 2.59 -9.52
C ASP A 576 -17.12 3.66 -9.70
N ASN A 577 -16.02 3.34 -10.40
CA ASN A 577 -14.99 4.31 -10.77
C ASN A 577 -15.56 5.51 -11.54
N LYS A 578 -16.48 5.28 -12.48
CA LYS A 578 -17.15 6.36 -13.22
C LYS A 578 -18.03 7.21 -12.30
N ASN A 579 -18.72 6.59 -11.35
CA ASN A 579 -19.57 7.31 -10.41
C ASN A 579 -18.72 8.17 -9.45
N ILE A 580 -17.63 7.62 -8.91
CA ILE A 580 -16.67 8.32 -8.05
C ILE A 580 -16.04 9.51 -8.79
N ALA A 581 -15.65 9.31 -10.06
CA ALA A 581 -15.07 10.38 -10.88
C ALA A 581 -16.07 11.48 -11.26
N ALA A 582 -17.37 11.18 -11.25
CA ALA A 582 -18.43 12.12 -11.65
C ALA A 582 -19.05 12.90 -10.47
N ASP A 583 -18.70 12.59 -9.22
CA ASP A 583 -19.20 13.31 -8.05
C ASP A 583 -18.57 14.71 -7.97
N ASN A 584 -19.32 15.76 -8.31
CA ASN A 584 -18.83 17.14 -8.29
C ASN A 584 -19.50 17.99 -7.19
N SER A 585 -19.99 17.36 -6.12
CA SER A 585 -20.81 18.02 -5.10
C SER A 585 -20.09 19.15 -4.33
N ILE A 586 -18.77 19.05 -4.17
CA ILE A 586 -17.96 20.07 -3.49
C ILE A 586 -17.66 21.23 -4.44
N GLU A 587 -17.37 20.94 -5.70
CA GLU A 587 -17.15 21.91 -6.77
C GLU A 587 -18.38 22.81 -6.96
N GLU A 588 -19.58 22.21 -6.99
CA GLU A 588 -20.85 22.95 -7.01
C GLU A 588 -21.03 23.85 -5.77
N THR A 589 -20.60 23.37 -4.59
CA THR A 589 -20.65 24.15 -3.35
C THR A 589 -19.70 25.34 -3.39
N ILE A 590 -18.48 25.15 -3.89
CA ILE A 590 -17.47 26.20 -4.08
C ILE A 590 -18.00 27.28 -5.04
N GLU A 591 -18.60 26.90 -6.16
CA GLU A 591 -19.14 27.85 -7.13
C GLU A 591 -20.28 28.69 -6.53
N ARG A 592 -21.18 28.05 -5.76
CA ARG A 592 -22.24 28.74 -5.00
C ARG A 592 -21.67 29.69 -3.94
N LEU A 593 -20.63 29.29 -3.22
CA LEU A 593 -19.97 30.13 -2.21
C LEU A 593 -19.31 31.35 -2.87
N LYS A 594 -18.62 31.19 -4.00
CA LYS A 594 -18.04 32.30 -4.79
C LYS A 594 -19.12 33.31 -5.19
N SER A 595 -20.23 32.85 -5.75
CA SER A 595 -21.36 33.73 -6.11
C SER A 595 -21.97 34.45 -4.89
N THR A 596 -22.01 33.81 -3.72
CA THR A 596 -22.55 34.40 -2.49
C THR A 596 -21.61 35.45 -1.91
N ILE A 597 -20.30 35.21 -1.97
CA ILE A 597 -19.26 36.16 -1.58
C ILE A 597 -19.34 37.42 -2.44
N ASP A 598 -19.43 37.29 -3.76
CA ASP A 598 -19.56 38.44 -4.66
C ASP A 598 -20.78 39.33 -4.33
N ALA A 599 -21.91 38.70 -3.97
CA ALA A 599 -23.11 39.41 -3.55
C ALA A 599 -22.88 40.13 -2.19
N GLN A 600 -22.20 39.48 -1.26
CA GLN A 600 -21.93 40.03 0.06
C GLN A 600 -20.87 41.15 0.04
N GLU A 601 -19.88 41.10 -0.85
CA GLU A 601 -18.93 42.20 -1.06
C GLU A 601 -19.63 43.48 -1.54
N LYS A 602 -20.60 43.34 -2.44
CA LYS A 602 -21.45 44.47 -2.87
C LYS A 602 -22.27 45.02 -1.70
N ASN A 603 -22.80 44.15 -0.84
CA ASN A 603 -23.54 44.57 0.36
C ASN A 603 -22.64 45.35 1.34
N VAL A 604 -21.42 44.89 1.59
CA VAL A 604 -20.43 45.60 2.42
C VAL A 604 -20.14 46.99 1.85
N ALA A 605 -19.95 47.13 0.53
CA ALA A 605 -19.72 48.42 -0.11
C ALA A 605 -20.91 49.38 0.08
N VAL A 606 -22.15 48.88 -0.02
CA VAL A 606 -23.37 49.66 0.25
C VAL A 606 -23.42 50.12 1.70
N LYS A 607 -23.14 49.24 2.66
CA LYS A 607 -23.14 49.57 4.10
C LYS A 607 -22.01 50.54 4.47
N GLN A 608 -20.84 50.42 3.84
CA GLN A 608 -19.71 51.33 4.05
C GLN A 608 -20.10 52.74 3.65
N LYS A 609 -20.66 52.90 2.45
CA LYS A 609 -21.16 54.20 1.98
C LYS A 609 -22.20 54.80 2.93
N ALA A 610 -23.14 53.97 3.43
CA ALA A 610 -24.15 54.44 4.37
C ALA A 610 -23.56 54.89 5.73
N ALA A 611 -22.51 54.23 6.21
CA ALA A 611 -21.79 54.64 7.42
C ALA A 611 -21.02 55.95 7.19
N ASP A 612 -20.34 56.09 6.06
CA ASP A 612 -19.59 57.30 5.69
C ASP A 612 -20.53 58.52 5.53
N ASP A 613 -21.67 58.32 4.87
CA ASP A 613 -22.71 59.35 4.72
C ASP A 613 -23.28 59.77 6.09
N ALA A 614 -23.51 58.82 7.00
CA ALA A 614 -23.99 59.10 8.35
C ALA A 614 -22.94 59.81 9.22
N LYS A 615 -21.66 59.45 9.08
CA LYS A 615 -20.53 60.12 9.74
C LYS A 615 -20.45 61.58 9.32
N LYS A 616 -20.46 61.81 8.00
CA LYS A 616 -20.42 63.15 7.43
C LYS A 616 -21.58 64.01 7.91
N ALA A 617 -22.79 63.46 7.94
CA ALA A 617 -23.97 64.17 8.45
C ALA A 617 -23.85 64.55 9.94
N LEU A 618 -23.20 63.72 10.76
CA LEU A 618 -22.89 64.03 12.16
C LEU A 618 -21.83 65.13 12.26
N GLU A 619 -20.73 65.02 11.51
CA GLU A 619 -19.63 66.00 11.48
C GLU A 619 -20.11 67.38 11.01
N ASP A 620 -20.94 67.43 9.96
CA ASP A 620 -21.53 68.67 9.43
C ASP A 620 -22.47 69.36 10.42
N ALA A 621 -23.04 68.61 11.38
CA ALA A 621 -23.95 69.13 12.41
C ALA A 621 -23.23 69.59 13.69
N LEU A 622 -21.95 69.25 13.87
CA LEU A 622 -21.16 69.70 15.01
C LEU A 622 -20.79 71.19 14.85
N PRO A 623 -20.83 72.00 15.92
CA PRO A 623 -20.42 73.40 15.85
C PRO A 623 -18.96 73.50 15.41
N LYS A 624 -18.69 74.25 14.33
CA LYS A 624 -17.31 74.59 13.95
C LYS A 624 -16.78 75.57 15.01
N LYS A 625 -15.62 75.25 15.58
CA LYS A 625 -14.90 76.14 16.50
C LYS A 625 -14.62 77.49 15.85
#